data_AF-A0A507BAZ1-F1
#
_entry.id   AF-A0A507BAZ1-F1
#
_cell.length_a   1.000
_cell.length_b   1.000
_cell.length_c   1.000
_cell.angle_alpha   90.00
_cell.angle_beta   90.00
_cell.angle_gamma   90.00
#
_symmetry.space_group_name_H-M   'P 1'
#
loop_
_entity.id
_entity.type
_entity.pdbx_description
1 polymer ?
#
loop_
_entity_poly.entity_id
_entity_poly.type
_entity_poly.pdbx_seq_one_letter_code
_entity_poly.pdbx_strand_id
1 'polypeptide(L)'
;MASSVMLFFKAQVLSGVVPGVTSFLPPSSSPGWAEDINNATLGFQKVFVVGLPSRTDRRDGMLLQASLSDVDIEFVDGILGKDINEKAIPQTKKKDENQRMGLPVIGSWRAHMNAIHEVVRRNLSSALILEDDVDWDVRIREQLRDFAFSTNALTQPLRATPSSYSDPTFPTAPSDDSPAVSVADISFHHLPAILPPRFSPYGDNWDVLWIGHCGMHFPAAGRPGAVPRGRVIHSDDVTVPERRYLWTLNDPFTLKDQYPEHTRAAHHVQEGVCTLGYAVTQKAARQILHEIALRDVSDAFDITMRFFCEGVRGHRRHTCLTVQPALFHHHRPAGPAKALSDIGDHGDEFRETASTDMVRWSVRMNADVLLEGRRDFWDVIDLIQGANANGMVQLGRQFLSAAYLMASYDTGKFQMRMANPTNDQNLVAVTEKGFEVTDNFCAADKTPTDSGTGGNAGNQTDPKTGTPVARSKSGTPGVISGVVIAVLAIVSLIGIATWFFLKRRKAAVAGRKAAVAGSQDPSRTSPHYDALPSQTKDVHMQVYPKPELQGSSPDPSSHQISPQAPGPHSNYRYELA
;
A
#
# COMPACT_ATOMS: atom_id res chain seq x y z
N MET A 1 -41.55 36.67 3.82
CA MET A 1 -40.66 36.29 4.94
C MET A 1 -40.11 34.91 4.65
N ALA A 2 -38.84 34.81 4.27
CA ALA A 2 -38.14 33.54 4.08
C ALA A 2 -36.73 33.72 4.63
N SER A 3 -36.39 32.95 5.65
CA SER A 3 -35.10 32.98 6.33
C SER A 3 -34.11 32.11 5.56
N SER A 4 -33.07 32.72 4.98
CA SER A 4 -31.91 31.99 4.45
C SER A 4 -30.84 31.87 5.53
N VAL A 5 -30.38 30.64 5.79
CA VAL A 5 -29.27 30.36 6.72
C VAL A 5 -28.00 30.15 5.90
N MET A 6 -26.98 30.99 6.16
CA MET A 6 -25.67 30.95 5.52
C MET A 6 -24.66 30.35 6.52
N LEU A 7 -24.05 29.21 6.19
CA LEU A 7 -23.05 28.55 7.03
C LEU A 7 -21.65 29.03 6.64
N PHE A 8 -20.96 29.72 7.56
CA PHE A 8 -19.58 30.19 7.40
C PHE A 8 -18.59 29.27 8.12
N PHE A 9 -17.56 28.78 7.42
CA PHE A 9 -16.38 28.18 8.03
C PHE A 9 -15.27 29.21 8.13
N LYS A 10 -14.76 29.45 9.34
CA LYS A 10 -13.68 30.40 9.62
C LYS A 10 -12.33 29.68 9.43
N ALA A 11 -11.57 30.05 8.40
CA ALA A 11 -10.17 29.66 8.26
C ALA A 11 -9.29 30.90 8.44
N GLN A 12 -8.35 30.82 9.38
CA GLN A 12 -7.46 31.92 9.76
C GLN A 12 -6.11 31.66 9.10
N VAL A 13 -5.74 32.47 8.09
CA VAL A 13 -4.44 32.40 7.41
C VAL A 13 -3.68 33.68 7.72
N LEU A 14 -2.49 33.54 8.32
CA LEU A 14 -1.54 34.61 8.59
C LEU A 14 -0.89 35.04 7.28
N SER A 15 -0.92 36.35 7.04
CA SER A 15 -0.48 37.04 5.82
C SER A 15 1.04 37.23 5.76
N GLY A 16 1.64 36.82 4.63
CA GLY A 16 2.97 37.21 4.17
C GLY A 16 2.92 37.51 2.66
N VAL A 17 3.40 38.69 2.28
CA VAL A 17 3.24 39.36 0.97
C VAL A 17 4.02 38.66 -0.16
N VAL A 18 3.41 38.51 -1.35
CA VAL A 18 4.09 38.15 -2.60
C VAL A 18 3.82 39.24 -3.66
N PRO A 19 4.86 39.89 -4.21
CA PRO A 19 4.73 40.74 -5.40
C PRO A 19 5.15 39.99 -6.68
N GLY A 20 4.42 40.24 -7.77
CA GLY A 20 4.91 40.06 -9.14
C GLY A 20 4.34 38.86 -9.89
N VAL A 21 3.23 39.09 -10.61
CA VAL A 21 2.73 38.18 -11.65
C VAL A 21 3.65 38.27 -12.87
N THR A 22 4.69 37.44 -12.89
CA THR A 22 5.25 36.95 -14.15
C THR A 22 4.46 35.72 -14.55
N SER A 23 3.95 35.69 -15.78
CA SER A 23 3.35 34.52 -16.40
C SER A 23 4.32 33.33 -16.31
N PHE A 24 4.11 32.46 -15.33
CA PHE A 24 4.76 31.16 -15.27
C PHE A 24 4.11 30.30 -16.35
N LEU A 25 4.71 30.30 -17.54
CA LEU A 25 4.74 29.08 -18.32
C LEU A 25 5.32 28.00 -17.40
N PRO A 26 4.70 26.82 -17.25
CA PRO A 26 5.34 25.73 -16.55
C PRO A 26 6.70 25.48 -17.23
N PRO A 27 7.76 25.11 -16.51
CA PRO A 27 8.97 24.65 -17.16
C PRO A 27 8.62 23.35 -17.92
N SER A 28 8.20 23.50 -19.17
CA SER A 28 7.82 22.42 -20.06
C SER A 28 9.08 21.87 -20.73
N SER A 29 9.79 21.04 -19.98
CA SER A 29 10.54 19.89 -20.47
C SER A 29 11.07 19.19 -19.23
N SER A 30 10.72 17.93 -19.03
CA SER A 30 11.46 17.13 -18.05
C SER A 30 12.95 17.17 -18.45
N PRO A 31 13.88 17.07 -17.48
CA PRO A 31 15.29 16.95 -17.82
C PRO A 31 15.47 15.83 -18.85
N GLY A 32 16.31 16.02 -19.87
CA GLY A 32 16.39 15.07 -20.98
C GLY A 32 16.65 13.61 -20.57
N TRP A 33 17.28 13.37 -19.41
CA TRP A 33 17.47 12.02 -18.87
C TRP A 33 16.17 11.33 -18.44
N ALA A 34 15.14 12.08 -18.05
CA ALA A 34 13.85 11.53 -17.62
C ALA A 34 12.97 11.10 -18.81
N GLU A 35 13.25 11.61 -20.01
CA GLU A 35 12.51 11.27 -21.23
C GLU A 35 12.68 9.80 -21.62
N ASP A 36 13.78 9.15 -21.22
CA ASP A 36 14.01 7.73 -21.45
C ASP A 36 12.92 6.84 -20.83
N ILE A 37 12.22 7.30 -19.79
CA ILE A 37 11.11 6.59 -19.14
C ILE A 37 9.89 6.47 -20.07
N ASN A 38 9.77 7.38 -21.05
CA ASN A 38 8.67 7.38 -22.01
C ASN A 38 8.85 6.34 -23.13
N ASN A 39 9.99 5.65 -23.21
CA ASN A 39 10.22 4.60 -24.20
C ASN A 39 9.42 3.32 -23.87
N ALA A 40 9.33 2.38 -24.82
CA ALA A 40 8.58 1.13 -24.64
C ALA A 40 9.11 0.22 -23.52
N THR A 41 10.29 0.48 -22.96
CA THR A 41 10.92 -0.31 -21.90
C THR A 41 11.06 0.46 -20.58
N LEU A 42 10.31 1.56 -20.43
CA LEU A 42 10.22 2.36 -19.20
C LEU A 42 11.59 2.85 -18.70
N GLY A 43 12.53 3.15 -19.60
CA GLY A 43 13.88 3.59 -19.25
C GLY A 43 14.85 2.45 -18.85
N PHE A 44 14.44 1.19 -18.95
CA PHE A 44 15.30 0.01 -18.84
C PHE A 44 15.73 -0.48 -20.23
N GLN A 45 16.72 -1.38 -20.31
CA GLN A 45 17.05 -1.99 -21.60
C GLN A 45 16.05 -3.08 -22.01
N LYS A 46 15.51 -3.83 -21.05
CA LYS A 46 14.43 -4.81 -21.28
C LYS A 46 13.47 -4.90 -20.10
N VAL A 47 12.24 -5.33 -20.41
CA VAL A 47 11.24 -5.74 -19.42
C VAL A 47 10.99 -7.24 -19.61
N PHE A 48 11.26 -8.02 -18.57
CA PHE A 48 10.99 -9.44 -18.52
C PHE A 48 9.75 -9.71 -17.69
N VAL A 49 8.98 -10.72 -18.10
CA VAL A 49 7.88 -11.28 -17.29
C VAL A 49 8.19 -12.72 -16.98
N VAL A 50 8.31 -13.06 -15.70
CA VAL A 50 8.46 -14.46 -15.24
C VAL A 50 7.08 -15.07 -15.03
N GLY A 51 6.86 -16.21 -15.68
CA GLY A 51 5.57 -16.90 -15.60
C GLY A 51 5.66 -18.31 -16.18
N LEU A 52 4.82 -19.22 -15.72
CA LEU A 52 4.80 -20.58 -16.24
C LEU A 52 4.32 -20.61 -17.70
N PRO A 53 4.95 -21.37 -18.61
CA PRO A 53 4.48 -21.53 -19.98
C PRO A 53 3.06 -22.08 -20.09
N SER A 54 2.65 -22.88 -19.10
CA SER A 54 1.32 -23.48 -19.03
C SER A 54 0.22 -22.51 -18.59
N ARG A 55 0.57 -21.32 -18.05
CA ARG A 55 -0.38 -20.29 -17.61
C ARG A 55 -0.68 -19.32 -18.74
N THR A 56 -1.24 -19.86 -19.84
CA THR A 56 -1.60 -19.06 -21.02
C THR A 56 -2.63 -17.99 -20.67
N ASP A 57 -3.53 -18.26 -19.72
CA ASP A 57 -4.47 -17.29 -19.16
C ASP A 57 -3.78 -16.02 -18.64
N ARG A 58 -2.67 -16.18 -17.89
CA ARG A 58 -1.89 -15.06 -17.37
C ARG A 58 -1.08 -14.38 -18.46
N ARG A 59 -0.44 -15.16 -19.32
CA ARG A 59 0.39 -14.63 -20.43
C ARG A 59 -0.44 -13.80 -21.40
N ASP A 60 -1.65 -14.25 -21.75
CA ASP A 60 -2.57 -13.51 -22.62
C ASP A 60 -2.99 -12.19 -21.98
N GLY A 61 -3.38 -12.21 -20.70
CA GLY A 61 -3.70 -10.99 -19.95
C GLY A 61 -2.52 -10.02 -19.86
N MET A 62 -1.32 -10.55 -19.69
CA MET A 62 -0.10 -9.75 -19.57
C MET A 62 0.32 -9.14 -20.91
N LEU A 63 0.15 -9.88 -22.03
CA LEU A 63 0.36 -9.35 -23.38
C LEU A 63 -0.62 -8.23 -23.72
N LEU A 64 -1.92 -8.42 -23.43
CA LEU A 64 -2.94 -7.41 -23.66
C LEU A 64 -2.63 -6.14 -22.85
N GLN A 65 -2.38 -6.29 -21.55
CA GLN A 65 -2.08 -5.16 -20.66
C GLN A 65 -0.82 -4.39 -21.07
N ALA A 66 0.24 -5.10 -21.48
CA ALA A 66 1.47 -4.49 -21.98
C ALA A 66 1.22 -3.73 -23.29
N SER A 67 0.46 -4.33 -24.22
CA SER A 67 0.07 -3.68 -25.48
C SER A 67 -0.77 -2.42 -25.25
N LEU A 68 -1.71 -2.43 -24.30
CA LEU A 68 -2.53 -1.26 -23.97
C LEU A 68 -1.74 -0.13 -23.30
N SER A 69 -0.53 -0.43 -22.81
CA SER A 69 0.36 0.53 -22.14
C SER A 69 1.56 0.95 -23.01
N ASP A 70 1.66 0.45 -24.24
CA ASP A 70 2.84 0.56 -25.11
C ASP A 70 4.14 0.12 -24.40
N VAL A 71 4.09 -1.02 -23.69
CA VAL A 71 5.25 -1.60 -22.99
C VAL A 71 5.71 -2.87 -23.73
N ASP A 72 6.97 -2.89 -24.16
CA ASP A 72 7.62 -4.08 -24.74
C ASP A 72 8.02 -5.04 -23.63
N ILE A 73 7.44 -6.24 -23.63
CA ILE A 73 7.71 -7.30 -22.66
C ILE A 73 8.23 -8.56 -23.34
N GLU A 74 9.10 -9.30 -22.65
CA GLU A 74 9.61 -10.60 -23.07
C GLU A 74 9.41 -11.63 -21.95
N PHE A 75 8.78 -12.76 -22.26
CA PHE A 75 8.57 -13.80 -21.24
C PHE A 75 9.86 -14.57 -20.96
N VAL A 76 10.12 -14.82 -19.69
CA VAL A 76 11.09 -15.79 -19.22
C VAL A 76 10.33 -16.96 -18.61
N ASP A 77 10.52 -18.14 -19.19
CA ASP A 77 9.78 -19.33 -18.78
C ASP A 77 10.12 -19.75 -17.35
N GLY A 78 9.08 -19.79 -16.51
CA GLY A 78 9.11 -20.43 -15.22
C GLY A 78 9.18 -21.96 -15.35
N ILE A 79 9.55 -22.62 -14.26
CA ILE A 79 9.66 -24.07 -14.19
C ILE A 79 8.97 -24.57 -12.92
N LEU A 80 8.25 -25.68 -13.02
CA LEU A 80 7.66 -26.32 -11.85
C LEU A 80 8.77 -26.93 -11.01
N GLY A 81 8.70 -26.80 -9.68
CA GLY A 81 9.76 -27.32 -8.81
C GLY A 81 10.01 -28.82 -8.93
N LYS A 82 8.96 -29.59 -9.27
CA LYS A 82 9.06 -31.04 -9.51
C LYS A 82 9.92 -31.38 -10.75
N ASP A 83 10.05 -30.46 -11.69
CA ASP A 83 10.78 -30.65 -12.95
C ASP A 83 12.25 -30.17 -12.84
N ILE A 84 12.64 -29.59 -11.69
CA ILE A 84 14.02 -29.20 -11.43
C ILE A 84 14.83 -30.41 -10.97
N ASN A 85 15.91 -30.72 -11.71
CA ASN A 85 16.85 -31.77 -11.30
C ASN A 85 17.45 -31.43 -9.92
N GLU A 86 17.43 -32.38 -9.00
CA GLU A 86 17.95 -32.16 -7.65
C GLU A 86 19.42 -31.73 -7.62
N LYS A 87 20.23 -32.19 -8.59
CA LYS A 87 21.65 -31.80 -8.71
C LYS A 87 21.83 -30.35 -9.17
N ALA A 88 20.79 -29.73 -9.73
CA ALA A 88 20.82 -28.33 -10.16
C ALA A 88 20.47 -27.35 -9.03
N ILE A 89 20.06 -27.84 -7.85
CA ILE A 89 19.78 -27.01 -6.67
C ILE A 89 21.07 -26.92 -5.85
N PRO A 90 21.70 -25.73 -5.76
CA PRO A 90 22.96 -25.57 -5.02
C PRO A 90 22.83 -25.98 -3.56
N GLN A 91 23.81 -26.76 -3.11
CA GLN A 91 23.94 -27.27 -1.73
C GLN A 91 25.42 -27.21 -1.34
N THR A 92 25.75 -26.25 -0.51
CA THR A 92 27.08 -25.95 0.04
C THR A 92 27.31 -26.56 1.43
N LYS A 93 26.26 -27.03 2.11
CA LYS A 93 26.32 -27.72 3.42
C LYS A 93 25.65 -29.10 3.39
N LYS A 94 26.14 -30.03 4.23
CA LYS A 94 25.50 -31.35 4.44
C LYS A 94 24.12 -31.15 5.10
N LYS A 95 23.08 -31.73 4.49
CA LYS A 95 21.66 -31.49 4.82
C LYS A 95 21.23 -32.05 6.17
N ASP A 96 20.35 -31.30 6.84
CA ASP A 96 19.14 -31.86 7.46
C ASP A 96 18.05 -31.91 6.38
N GLU A 97 17.50 -33.09 6.08
CA GLU A 97 16.48 -33.26 5.04
C GLU A 97 15.20 -32.45 5.30
N ASN A 98 14.95 -32.10 6.56
CA ASN A 98 13.78 -31.35 7.01
C ASN A 98 13.82 -29.84 6.71
N GLN A 99 14.89 -29.29 6.12
CA GLN A 99 15.02 -27.86 5.81
C GLN A 99 14.83 -27.51 4.32
N ARG A 100 14.38 -28.46 3.49
CA ARG A 100 14.18 -28.18 2.06
C ARG A 100 12.94 -27.34 1.83
N MET A 101 13.06 -26.27 1.05
CA MET A 101 11.91 -25.49 0.59
C MET A 101 10.92 -26.35 -0.21
N GLY A 102 9.64 -26.01 -0.11
CA GLY A 102 8.58 -26.65 -0.89
C GLY A 102 8.82 -26.51 -2.39
N LEU A 103 8.40 -27.52 -3.16
CA LEU A 103 8.61 -27.54 -4.62
C LEU A 103 8.13 -26.27 -5.32
N PRO A 104 6.94 -25.70 -5.03
CA PRO A 104 6.51 -24.46 -5.69
C PRO A 104 7.47 -23.28 -5.46
N VAL A 105 8.02 -23.17 -4.25
CA VAL A 105 8.98 -22.11 -3.88
C VAL A 105 10.29 -22.28 -4.63
N ILE A 106 10.78 -23.51 -4.80
CA ILE A 106 11.99 -23.79 -5.60
C ILE A 106 11.73 -23.46 -7.08
N GLY A 107 10.54 -23.75 -7.60
CA GLY A 107 10.12 -23.37 -8.95
C GLY A 107 10.18 -21.86 -9.18
N SER A 108 9.57 -21.09 -8.27
CA SER A 108 9.64 -19.62 -8.28
C SER A 108 11.08 -19.11 -8.21
N TRP A 109 11.87 -19.59 -7.25
CA TRP A 109 13.29 -19.23 -7.14
C TRP A 109 14.04 -19.45 -8.45
N ARG A 110 13.85 -20.61 -9.10
CA ARG A 110 14.53 -20.93 -10.35
C ARG A 110 14.07 -20.04 -11.49
N ALA A 111 12.79 -19.69 -11.55
CA ALA A 111 12.23 -18.78 -12.56
C ALA A 111 12.88 -17.39 -12.47
N HIS A 112 12.93 -16.78 -11.28
CA HIS A 112 13.61 -15.50 -11.08
C HIS A 112 15.10 -15.60 -11.40
N MET A 113 15.76 -16.69 -11.00
CA MET A 113 17.16 -16.87 -11.33
C MET A 113 17.39 -17.01 -12.85
N ASN A 114 16.46 -17.59 -13.62
CA ASN A 114 16.54 -17.62 -15.08
C ASN A 114 16.44 -16.20 -15.69
N ALA A 115 15.59 -15.33 -15.14
CA ALA A 115 15.52 -13.94 -15.60
C ALA A 115 16.84 -13.19 -15.33
N ILE A 116 17.44 -13.39 -14.15
CA ILE A 116 18.77 -12.86 -13.83
C ILE A 116 19.85 -13.42 -14.77
N HIS A 117 19.78 -14.69 -15.14
CA HIS A 117 20.69 -15.28 -16.12
C HIS A 117 20.61 -14.55 -17.46
N GLU A 118 19.42 -14.20 -17.95
CA GLU A 118 19.28 -13.48 -19.23
C GLU A 118 19.88 -12.08 -19.19
N VAL A 119 19.78 -11.36 -18.07
CA VAL A 119 20.46 -10.06 -17.90
C VAL A 119 21.98 -10.20 -18.11
N VAL A 120 22.59 -11.21 -17.48
CA VAL A 120 24.04 -11.44 -17.58
C VAL A 120 24.42 -11.99 -18.96
N ARG A 121 23.72 -13.02 -19.44
CA ARG A 121 24.03 -13.73 -20.68
C ARG A 121 23.90 -12.83 -21.92
N ARG A 122 22.93 -11.92 -21.93
CA ARG A 122 22.70 -10.95 -23.01
C ARG A 122 23.44 -9.64 -22.80
N ASN A 123 24.23 -9.51 -21.72
CA ASN A 123 24.97 -8.30 -21.37
C ASN A 123 24.08 -7.04 -21.34
N LEU A 124 22.89 -7.15 -20.74
CA LEU A 124 21.95 -6.03 -20.61
C LEU A 124 22.41 -5.09 -19.50
N SER A 125 22.41 -3.77 -19.75
CA SER A 125 22.74 -2.73 -18.77
C SER A 125 21.78 -2.76 -17.57
N SER A 126 20.49 -2.96 -17.83
CA SER A 126 19.44 -3.10 -16.83
C SER A 126 18.24 -3.86 -17.39
N ALA A 127 17.49 -4.52 -16.51
CA ALA A 127 16.19 -5.07 -16.85
C ALA A 127 15.20 -4.93 -15.70
N LEU A 128 13.96 -4.58 -16.03
CA LEU A 128 12.80 -4.71 -15.13
C LEU A 128 12.28 -6.15 -15.25
N ILE A 129 12.01 -6.80 -14.14
CA ILE A 129 11.50 -8.17 -14.05
C ILE A 129 10.18 -8.12 -13.28
N LEU A 130 9.12 -8.64 -13.89
CA LEU A 130 7.75 -8.64 -13.36
C LEU A 130 7.24 -10.07 -13.22
N GLU A 131 6.42 -10.34 -12.22
CA GLU A 131 5.62 -11.58 -12.13
C GLU A 131 4.41 -11.51 -13.09
N ASP A 132 3.90 -12.65 -13.56
CA ASP A 132 2.83 -12.70 -14.59
C ASP A 132 1.40 -12.37 -14.08
N ASP A 133 1.25 -12.22 -12.77
CA ASP A 133 0.00 -11.83 -12.12
C ASP A 133 0.02 -10.39 -11.57
N VAL A 134 0.93 -9.55 -12.05
CA VAL A 134 0.94 -8.14 -11.68
C VAL A 134 0.13 -7.27 -12.63
N ASP A 135 -0.25 -6.10 -12.13
CA ASP A 135 -0.89 -5.03 -12.87
C ASP A 135 -0.42 -3.66 -12.37
N TRP A 136 -0.66 -2.62 -13.16
CA TRP A 136 -0.18 -1.27 -12.92
C TRP A 136 -1.21 -0.21 -13.31
N ASP A 137 -0.98 1.03 -12.86
CA ASP A 137 -1.84 2.16 -13.20
C ASP A 137 -1.60 2.59 -14.65
N VAL A 138 -2.64 3.02 -15.37
CA VAL A 138 -2.51 3.61 -16.73
C VAL A 138 -1.49 4.77 -16.78
N ARG A 139 -1.20 5.40 -15.64
CA ARG A 139 -0.20 6.47 -15.46
C ARG A 139 1.19 5.95 -15.05
N ILE A 140 1.53 4.69 -15.31
CA ILE A 140 2.80 4.08 -14.84
C ILE A 140 4.05 4.89 -15.23
N ARG A 141 4.07 5.54 -16.40
CA ARG A 141 5.18 6.39 -16.84
C ARG A 141 5.36 7.63 -15.96
N GLU A 142 4.27 8.25 -15.54
CA GLU A 142 4.29 9.40 -14.63
C GLU A 142 4.79 8.96 -13.24
N GLN A 143 4.30 7.82 -12.75
CA GLN A 143 4.73 7.26 -11.47
C GLN A 143 6.21 6.89 -11.46
N LEU A 144 6.71 6.28 -12.55
CA LEU A 144 8.13 5.95 -12.69
C LEU A 144 9.00 7.18 -12.87
N ARG A 145 8.51 8.22 -13.53
CA ARG A 145 9.18 9.53 -13.59
C ARG A 145 9.36 10.12 -12.20
N ASP A 146 8.30 10.17 -11.41
CA ASP A 146 8.36 10.71 -10.05
C ASP A 146 9.26 9.84 -9.15
N PHE A 147 9.23 8.51 -9.33
CA PHE A 147 10.16 7.60 -8.69
C PHE A 147 11.61 7.91 -9.09
N ALA A 148 11.90 8.11 -10.38
CA ALA A 148 13.23 8.46 -10.86
C ALA A 148 13.74 9.78 -10.26
N PHE A 149 12.91 10.83 -10.21
CA PHE A 149 13.28 12.07 -9.51
C PHE A 149 13.63 11.81 -8.05
N SER A 150 12.86 10.97 -7.38
CA SER A 150 13.08 10.61 -5.98
C SER A 150 14.35 9.79 -5.75
N THR A 151 14.63 8.79 -6.60
CA THR A 151 15.85 7.97 -6.49
C THR A 151 17.11 8.79 -6.77
N ASN A 152 17.04 9.73 -7.73
CA ASN A 152 18.14 10.66 -7.98
C ASN A 152 18.38 11.59 -6.78
N ALA A 153 17.32 12.13 -6.15
CA ALA A 153 17.48 12.94 -4.95
C ALA A 153 18.16 12.19 -3.79
N LEU A 154 17.94 10.88 -3.68
CA LEU A 154 18.55 10.02 -2.67
C LEU A 154 19.99 9.61 -3.00
N THR A 155 20.32 9.40 -4.27
CA THR A 155 21.55 8.70 -4.67
C THR A 155 22.51 9.47 -5.58
N GLN A 156 22.10 10.60 -6.15
CA GLN A 156 22.97 11.47 -6.93
C GLN A 156 23.69 12.50 -6.06
N PRO A 157 24.95 12.83 -6.36
CA PRO A 157 25.64 13.90 -5.66
C PRO A 157 24.97 15.26 -5.87
N LEU A 158 25.03 16.11 -4.85
CA LEU A 158 24.52 17.48 -4.92
C LEU A 158 25.32 18.32 -5.91
N ARG A 159 24.62 19.12 -6.74
CA ARG A 159 25.26 19.98 -7.75
C ARG A 159 26.18 21.03 -7.13
N ALA A 160 25.76 21.60 -6.00
CA ALA A 160 26.54 22.63 -5.28
C ALA A 160 27.76 22.03 -4.56
N THR A 161 27.64 20.79 -4.10
CA THR A 161 28.65 20.08 -3.31
C THR A 161 28.78 18.63 -3.78
N PRO A 162 29.49 18.36 -4.89
CA PRO A 162 29.55 17.04 -5.54
C PRO A 162 30.11 15.88 -4.70
N SER A 163 30.65 16.15 -3.51
CA SER A 163 31.11 15.15 -2.55
C SER A 163 30.06 14.75 -1.51
N SER A 164 28.85 15.30 -1.59
CA SER A 164 27.78 15.12 -0.60
C SER A 164 26.45 14.75 -1.25
N TYR A 165 25.56 14.20 -0.44
CA TYR A 165 24.24 13.71 -0.85
C TYR A 165 23.17 14.35 0.03
N SER A 166 21.94 14.37 -0.47
CA SER A 166 20.77 14.86 0.26
C SER A 166 20.44 13.98 1.46
N ASP A 167 20.63 12.67 1.31
CA ASP A 167 20.63 11.73 2.41
C ASP A 167 22.01 11.73 3.09
N PRO A 168 22.14 12.25 4.33
CA PRO A 168 23.41 12.27 5.06
C PRO A 168 23.92 10.88 5.44
N THR A 169 23.08 9.85 5.30
CA THR A 169 23.40 8.45 5.55
C THR A 169 23.72 7.66 4.28
N PHE A 170 23.83 8.34 3.14
CA PHE A 170 24.28 7.78 1.86
C PHE A 170 25.63 8.37 1.44
N PRO A 171 26.57 7.58 0.86
CA PRO A 171 26.47 6.15 0.52
C PRO A 171 26.81 5.22 1.69
N THR A 172 27.30 5.77 2.80
CA THR A 172 27.72 5.02 3.98
C THR A 172 26.64 5.11 5.06
N ALA A 173 25.92 4.02 5.23
CA ALA A 173 24.90 3.93 6.25
C ALA A 173 25.49 3.86 7.68
N PRO A 174 24.74 4.33 8.69
CA PRO A 174 25.09 4.13 10.09
C PRO A 174 25.24 2.65 10.41
N SER A 175 26.21 2.30 11.26
CA SER A 175 26.28 0.96 11.84
C SER A 175 25.12 0.72 12.80
N ASP A 176 24.81 -0.54 13.09
CA ASP A 176 23.78 -0.93 14.06
C ASP A 176 24.04 -0.33 15.46
N ASP A 177 25.32 -0.13 15.81
CA ASP A 177 25.76 0.48 17.07
C ASP A 177 25.78 2.02 17.06
N SER A 178 25.53 2.64 15.91
CA SER A 178 25.52 4.10 15.80
C SER A 178 24.29 4.69 16.50
N PRO A 179 24.40 5.85 17.16
CA PRO A 179 23.24 6.52 17.75
C PRO A 179 22.17 6.76 16.69
N ALA A 180 20.90 6.74 17.11
CA ALA A 180 19.77 6.96 16.23
C ALA A 180 19.82 8.37 15.60
N VAL A 181 20.41 8.48 14.40
CA VAL A 181 20.33 9.67 13.58
C VAL A 181 18.91 9.74 12.99
N SER A 182 18.16 10.76 13.39
CA SER A 182 16.91 11.14 12.73
C SER A 182 17.25 11.82 11.41
N VAL A 183 16.78 11.28 10.30
CA VAL A 183 16.93 11.86 8.96
C VAL A 183 15.61 12.52 8.59
N ALA A 184 15.67 13.79 8.22
CA ALA A 184 14.51 14.54 7.79
C ALA A 184 14.02 14.07 6.42
N ASP A 185 12.70 14.09 6.23
CA ASP A 185 12.07 13.74 4.97
C ASP A 185 12.38 14.80 3.91
N ILE A 186 12.72 14.35 2.70
CA ILE A 186 12.91 15.23 1.56
C ILE A 186 11.55 15.40 0.88
N SER A 187 11.07 16.64 0.73
CA SER A 187 9.82 16.89 0.03
C SER A 187 10.01 16.71 -1.49
N PHE A 188 9.14 15.93 -2.13
CA PHE A 188 9.12 15.77 -3.59
C PHE A 188 8.85 17.09 -4.33
N HIS A 189 8.10 18.00 -3.71
CA HIS A 189 7.82 19.32 -4.27
C HIS A 189 9.02 20.27 -4.18
N HIS A 190 10.06 19.91 -3.40
CA HIS A 190 11.26 20.72 -3.16
C HIS A 190 12.52 19.84 -3.21
N LEU A 191 12.71 19.13 -4.33
CA LEU A 191 13.89 18.29 -4.50
C LEU A 191 15.18 19.12 -4.61
N PRO A 192 16.30 18.61 -4.05
CA PRO A 192 17.59 19.27 -4.14
C PRO A 192 18.14 19.23 -5.57
N ALA A 193 18.96 20.23 -5.92
CA ALA A 193 19.66 20.24 -7.20
C ALA A 193 20.79 19.20 -7.20
N ILE A 194 20.64 18.17 -8.03
CA ILE A 194 21.59 17.06 -8.19
C ILE A 194 22.43 17.19 -9.45
N LEU A 195 23.57 16.48 -9.50
CA LEU A 195 24.26 16.23 -10.76
C LEU A 195 23.39 15.30 -11.63
N PRO A 196 23.15 15.64 -12.92
CA PRO A 196 22.31 14.81 -13.77
C PRO A 196 22.84 13.38 -13.88
N PRO A 197 21.96 12.36 -13.78
CA PRO A 197 22.36 10.98 -14.01
C PRO A 197 22.84 10.79 -15.44
N ARG A 198 23.77 9.85 -15.64
CA ARG A 198 24.45 9.60 -16.92
C ARG A 198 24.06 8.29 -17.57
N PHE A 199 23.72 7.28 -16.78
CA PHE A 199 23.55 5.90 -17.28
C PHE A 199 22.12 5.39 -17.24
N SER A 200 21.32 5.87 -16.28
CA SER A 200 19.94 5.44 -16.10
C SER A 200 19.10 6.61 -15.61
N PRO A 201 17.85 6.76 -16.09
CA PRO A 201 16.94 7.76 -15.55
C PRO A 201 16.76 7.63 -14.04
N TYR A 202 16.91 6.42 -13.48
CA TYR A 202 16.74 6.13 -12.06
C TYR A 202 17.99 6.38 -11.20
N GLY A 203 19.07 6.89 -11.79
CA GLY A 203 20.34 7.18 -11.12
C GLY A 203 21.48 6.24 -11.53
N ASP A 204 22.71 6.65 -11.26
CA ASP A 204 23.92 5.94 -11.70
C ASP A 204 24.39 4.82 -10.75
N ASN A 205 23.92 4.80 -9.49
CA ASN A 205 24.50 3.99 -8.41
C ASN A 205 23.51 3.02 -7.74
N TRP A 206 22.38 2.72 -8.37
CA TRP A 206 21.46 1.70 -7.87
C TRP A 206 21.87 0.29 -8.35
N ASP A 207 21.61 -0.72 -7.53
CA ASP A 207 21.81 -2.13 -7.84
C ASP A 207 20.45 -2.81 -8.11
N VAL A 208 19.45 -2.55 -7.25
CA VAL A 208 18.07 -3.05 -7.39
C VAL A 208 17.05 -1.92 -7.19
N LEU A 209 16.02 -1.87 -8.05
CA LEU A 209 14.82 -1.06 -7.81
C LEU A 209 13.66 -2.00 -7.54
N TRP A 210 13.21 -2.13 -6.29
CA TRP A 210 12.17 -3.06 -5.88
C TRP A 210 10.82 -2.34 -5.82
N ILE A 211 10.16 -2.23 -6.96
CA ILE A 211 9.01 -1.34 -7.19
C ILE A 211 7.65 -2.05 -7.24
N GLY A 212 7.64 -3.37 -7.05
CA GLY A 212 6.47 -4.21 -6.85
C GLY A 212 6.73 -5.20 -5.71
N HIS A 213 5.99 -5.05 -4.61
CA HIS A 213 6.19 -5.80 -3.38
C HIS A 213 4.91 -5.82 -2.53
N CYS A 214 4.75 -6.80 -1.65
CA CYS A 214 3.58 -6.89 -0.74
C CYS A 214 3.80 -6.13 0.58
N GLY A 215 5.02 -5.71 0.85
CA GLY A 215 5.35 -5.00 2.07
C GLY A 215 6.81 -4.59 2.12
N MET A 216 7.04 -3.49 2.83
CA MET A 216 8.34 -2.88 3.01
C MET A 216 8.27 -1.99 4.25
N HIS A 217 9.37 -1.88 4.98
CA HIS A 217 9.48 -0.90 6.06
C HIS A 217 10.38 0.25 5.66
N PHE A 218 10.13 1.41 6.24
CA PHE A 218 11.11 2.48 6.21
C PHE A 218 12.36 2.08 6.99
N PRO A 219 13.56 2.37 6.46
CA PRO A 219 14.80 2.19 7.18
C PRO A 219 14.76 2.87 8.54
N ALA A 220 15.02 2.12 9.62
CA ALA A 220 14.97 2.64 10.98
C ALA A 220 16.16 2.15 11.83
N ALA A 221 16.46 2.90 12.89
CA ALA A 221 17.47 2.51 13.87
C ALA A 221 17.07 1.21 14.59
N GLY A 222 18.06 0.38 14.94
CA GLY A 222 17.84 -0.88 15.66
C GLY A 222 17.32 -2.03 14.80
N ARG A 223 17.14 -1.83 13.49
CA ARG A 223 16.86 -2.91 12.54
C ARG A 223 18.18 -3.44 11.97
N PRO A 224 18.30 -4.75 11.74
CA PRO A 224 19.52 -5.32 11.17
C PRO A 224 19.87 -4.71 9.82
N GLY A 225 21.17 -4.51 9.61
CA GLY A 225 21.71 -4.07 8.33
C GLY A 225 21.96 -2.57 8.30
N ALA A 226 23.12 -2.21 7.77
CA ALA A 226 23.52 -0.82 7.59
C ALA A 226 22.80 -0.21 6.37
N VAL A 227 21.53 0.12 6.49
CA VAL A 227 20.71 0.69 5.41
C VAL A 227 20.61 2.23 5.55
N PRO A 228 20.85 3.01 4.49
CA PRO A 228 20.63 4.46 4.52
C PRO A 228 19.15 4.80 4.80
N ARG A 229 18.92 5.94 5.46
CA ARG A 229 17.64 6.31 6.07
C ARG A 229 16.91 7.45 5.38
N GLY A 230 17.51 8.06 4.36
CA GLY A 230 16.85 9.10 3.57
C GLY A 230 15.59 8.56 2.88
N ARG A 231 14.58 9.43 2.79
CA ARG A 231 13.37 9.19 2.05
C ARG A 231 12.83 10.46 1.42
N VAL A 232 12.22 10.30 0.25
CA VAL A 232 11.49 11.35 -0.45
C VAL A 232 10.01 11.12 -0.26
N ILE A 233 9.28 12.17 0.12
CA ILE A 233 7.84 12.15 0.39
C ILE A 233 7.13 13.01 -0.64
N HIS A 234 6.30 12.37 -1.47
CA HIS A 234 5.39 13.02 -2.40
C HIS A 234 4.00 13.03 -1.78
N SER A 235 3.61 14.20 -1.24
CA SER A 235 2.26 14.44 -0.74
C SER A 235 1.31 14.76 -1.89
N ASP A 236 0.04 14.43 -1.71
CA ASP A 236 -1.06 14.73 -2.64
C ASP A 236 -0.91 14.04 -4.02
N ASP A 237 -0.26 12.88 -4.05
CA ASP A 237 -0.16 12.03 -5.23
C ASP A 237 -1.52 11.36 -5.51
N VAL A 238 -2.25 11.94 -6.46
CA VAL A 238 -3.57 11.45 -6.89
C VAL A 238 -3.56 10.03 -7.45
N THR A 239 -2.40 9.45 -7.76
CA THR A 239 -2.29 8.05 -8.21
C THR A 239 -2.27 7.06 -7.06
N VAL A 240 -1.99 7.51 -5.83
CA VAL A 240 -2.06 6.68 -4.62
C VAL A 240 -3.51 6.55 -4.17
N PRO A 241 -4.04 5.34 -3.90
CA PRO A 241 -5.40 5.18 -3.41
C PRO A 241 -5.57 5.66 -1.96
N GLU A 242 -6.82 5.82 -1.53
CA GLU A 242 -7.14 6.20 -0.14
C GLU A 242 -6.62 5.18 0.88
N ARG A 243 -6.44 5.61 2.13
CA ARG A 243 -5.81 4.82 3.20
C ARG A 243 -6.46 3.45 3.40
N ARG A 244 -7.79 3.34 3.21
CA ARG A 244 -8.55 2.09 3.39
C ARG A 244 -8.20 1.00 2.39
N TYR A 245 -7.67 1.35 1.21
CA TYR A 245 -7.26 0.39 0.18
C TYR A 245 -5.79 0.01 0.30
N LEU A 246 -5.03 0.67 1.19
CA LEU A 246 -3.63 0.35 1.45
C LEU A 246 -3.49 -0.79 2.46
N TRP A 247 -2.69 -1.78 2.10
CA TRP A 247 -2.33 -2.90 2.96
C TRP A 247 -0.83 -3.24 2.81
N THR A 248 -0.30 -3.97 3.77
CA THR A 248 1.09 -4.45 3.77
C THR A 248 1.15 -5.76 4.55
N LEU A 249 2.12 -6.63 4.23
CA LEU A 249 2.47 -7.76 5.09
C LEU A 249 3.40 -7.37 6.24
N ASN A 250 4.03 -6.19 6.15
CA ASN A 250 4.98 -5.68 7.13
C ASN A 250 4.31 -4.72 8.12
N ASP A 251 4.10 -5.16 9.36
CA ASP A 251 3.63 -4.28 10.43
C ASP A 251 4.80 -3.67 11.23
N PRO A 252 4.74 -2.39 11.63
CA PRO A 252 3.71 -1.41 11.31
C PRO A 252 3.81 -0.86 9.87
N PHE A 253 2.67 -0.43 9.31
CA PHE A 253 2.64 0.27 8.02
C PHE A 253 2.86 1.78 8.18
N THR A 254 4.09 2.18 8.50
CA THR A 254 4.44 3.56 8.84
C THR A 254 3.91 4.61 7.85
N LEU A 255 3.97 4.36 6.53
CA LEU A 255 3.41 5.27 5.53
C LEU A 255 1.91 5.50 5.75
N LYS A 256 1.14 4.41 5.84
CA LYS A 256 -0.32 4.45 6.05
C LYS A 256 -0.67 5.12 7.37
N ASP A 257 0.09 4.84 8.42
CA ASP A 257 -0.23 5.23 9.80
C ASP A 257 0.17 6.67 10.13
N GLN A 258 1.27 7.18 9.56
CA GLN A 258 1.87 8.45 9.97
C GLN A 258 1.78 9.57 8.93
N TYR A 259 1.45 9.26 7.67
CA TYR A 259 1.40 10.24 6.59
C TYR A 259 -0.05 10.51 6.15
N PRO A 260 -0.34 11.69 5.59
CA PRO A 260 -1.65 11.99 5.00
C PRO A 260 -2.04 10.97 3.91
N GLU A 261 -3.34 10.91 3.60
CA GLU A 261 -3.79 10.16 2.43
C GLU A 261 -3.12 10.68 1.15
N HIS A 262 -3.07 9.85 0.11
CA HIS A 262 -2.41 10.20 -1.16
C HIS A 262 -0.92 10.55 -0.99
N THR A 263 -0.23 9.87 -0.09
CA THR A 263 1.22 10.03 0.08
C THR A 263 1.97 8.85 -0.54
N ARG A 264 2.98 9.16 -1.36
CA ARG A 264 3.97 8.20 -1.85
C ARG A 264 5.32 8.48 -1.21
N ALA A 265 6.04 7.44 -0.84
CA ALA A 265 7.38 7.54 -0.28
C ALA A 265 8.38 6.70 -1.08
N ALA A 266 9.52 7.28 -1.47
CA ALA A 266 10.65 6.54 -2.05
C ALA A 266 11.81 6.51 -1.05
N HIS A 267 12.45 5.36 -0.88
CA HIS A 267 13.50 5.16 0.13
C HIS A 267 14.35 3.92 -0.17
N HIS A 268 15.34 3.64 0.67
CA HIS A 268 16.13 2.40 0.59
C HIS A 268 15.34 1.17 1.09
N VAL A 269 15.57 0.01 0.47
CA VAL A 269 14.91 -1.25 0.83
C VAL A 269 15.27 -1.69 2.25
N GLN A 270 14.26 -1.98 3.07
CA GLN A 270 14.42 -2.71 4.33
C GLN A 270 13.18 -3.58 4.60
N GLU A 271 13.43 -4.84 4.93
CA GLU A 271 12.46 -5.91 5.20
C GLU A 271 11.46 -6.19 4.08
N GLY A 272 11.88 -6.05 2.82
CA GLY A 272 11.03 -6.29 1.65
C GLY A 272 10.53 -7.74 1.53
N VAL A 273 9.29 -7.89 1.06
CA VAL A 273 8.62 -9.18 0.78
C VAL A 273 7.83 -9.14 -0.51
N CYS A 274 7.73 -10.30 -1.20
CA CYS A 274 7.27 -10.45 -2.58
C CYS A 274 8.13 -9.75 -3.64
N THR A 275 8.25 -10.33 -4.82
CA THR A 275 9.07 -9.82 -5.94
C THR A 275 8.25 -9.52 -7.19
N LEU A 276 7.04 -8.98 -6.98
CA LEU A 276 6.06 -8.65 -8.03
C LEU A 276 6.69 -7.84 -9.16
N GLY A 277 7.54 -6.87 -8.81
CA GLY A 277 8.29 -6.09 -9.79
C GLY A 277 9.60 -5.58 -9.21
N TYR A 278 10.71 -5.90 -9.88
CA TYR A 278 12.01 -5.38 -9.51
C TYR A 278 12.91 -5.21 -10.73
N ALA A 279 13.73 -4.17 -10.74
CA ALA A 279 14.76 -3.99 -11.75
C ALA A 279 16.14 -4.28 -11.17
N VAL A 280 17.04 -4.80 -12.01
CA VAL A 280 18.45 -5.04 -11.66
C VAL A 280 19.36 -4.43 -12.70
N THR A 281 20.52 -3.91 -12.27
CA THR A 281 21.61 -3.58 -13.19
C THR A 281 22.40 -4.83 -13.60
N GLN A 282 23.16 -4.75 -14.67
CA GLN A 282 24.10 -5.80 -15.10
C GLN A 282 25.08 -6.21 -13.99
N LYS A 283 25.55 -5.22 -13.21
CA LYS A 283 26.43 -5.43 -12.06
C LYS A 283 25.70 -6.21 -10.97
N ALA A 284 24.51 -5.76 -10.59
CA ALA A 284 23.70 -6.42 -9.58
C ALA A 284 23.31 -7.84 -9.98
N ALA A 285 22.95 -8.09 -11.23
CA ALA A 285 22.63 -9.42 -11.74
C ALA A 285 23.80 -10.42 -11.54
N ARG A 286 25.04 -10.00 -11.82
CA ARG A 286 26.24 -10.83 -11.54
C ARG A 286 26.45 -11.06 -10.05
N GLN A 287 26.19 -10.06 -9.21
CA GLN A 287 26.28 -10.19 -7.76
C GLN A 287 25.19 -11.13 -7.21
N ILE A 288 23.97 -11.08 -7.74
CA ILE A 288 22.87 -12.00 -7.40
C ILE A 288 23.22 -13.43 -7.80
N LEU A 289 23.82 -13.65 -8.97
CA LEU A 289 24.33 -14.99 -9.33
C LEU A 289 25.32 -15.51 -8.27
N HIS A 290 26.28 -14.67 -7.88
CA HIS A 290 27.31 -15.06 -6.92
C HIS A 290 26.78 -15.25 -5.49
N GLU A 291 25.88 -14.38 -5.04
CA GLU A 291 25.43 -14.33 -3.65
C GLU A 291 24.13 -15.10 -3.39
N ILE A 292 23.30 -15.36 -4.41
CA ILE A 292 22.05 -16.10 -4.28
C ILE A 292 22.11 -17.42 -5.06
N ALA A 293 22.46 -17.38 -6.35
CA ALA A 293 22.36 -18.56 -7.22
C ALA A 293 23.40 -19.66 -6.93
N LEU A 294 24.53 -19.30 -6.32
CA LEU A 294 25.63 -20.22 -6.00
C LEU A 294 25.70 -20.59 -4.51
N ARG A 295 24.69 -20.20 -3.72
CA ARG A 295 24.60 -20.50 -2.28
C ARG A 295 23.44 -21.44 -1.98
N ASP A 296 23.40 -21.95 -0.75
CA ASP A 296 22.31 -22.77 -0.25
C ASP A 296 20.95 -22.09 -0.52
N VAL A 297 20.05 -22.83 -1.16
CA VAL A 297 18.68 -22.39 -1.44
C VAL A 297 17.82 -22.67 -0.21
N SER A 298 18.00 -21.84 0.84
CA SER A 298 17.35 -22.00 2.16
C SER A 298 16.06 -21.22 2.31
N ASP A 299 15.91 -20.11 1.61
CA ASP A 299 14.81 -19.17 1.74
C ASP A 299 14.27 -18.77 0.35
N ALA A 300 13.03 -18.29 0.30
CA ALA A 300 12.41 -17.85 -0.94
C ALA A 300 13.20 -16.70 -1.59
N PHE A 301 12.99 -16.50 -2.90
CA PHE A 301 13.77 -15.54 -3.67
C PHE A 301 13.64 -14.10 -3.15
N ASP A 302 12.43 -13.69 -2.75
CA ASP A 302 12.18 -12.40 -2.12
C ASP A 302 12.94 -12.23 -0.80
N ILE A 303 12.93 -13.25 0.06
CA ILE A 303 13.65 -13.24 1.35
C ILE A 303 15.17 -13.19 1.14
N THR A 304 15.70 -13.91 0.15
CA THR A 304 17.13 -13.83 -0.19
C THR A 304 17.48 -12.50 -0.85
N MET A 305 16.59 -11.89 -1.65
CA MET A 305 16.74 -10.54 -2.19
C MET A 305 16.77 -9.48 -1.09
N ARG A 306 15.94 -9.64 -0.05
CA ARG A 306 16.00 -8.81 1.17
C ARG A 306 17.39 -8.88 1.81
N PHE A 307 17.91 -10.09 2.05
CA PHE A 307 19.24 -10.26 2.65
C PHE A 307 20.36 -9.66 1.80
N PHE A 308 20.26 -9.84 0.48
CA PHE A 308 21.13 -9.20 -0.50
C PHE A 308 21.10 -7.68 -0.33
N CYS A 309 19.92 -7.05 -0.38
CA CYS A 309 19.81 -5.60 -0.25
C CYS A 309 20.34 -5.05 1.09
N GLU A 310 19.99 -5.70 2.20
CA GLU A 310 20.37 -5.26 3.55
C GLU A 310 21.85 -5.55 3.89
N GLY A 311 22.49 -6.48 3.17
CA GLY A 311 23.84 -6.93 3.50
C GLY A 311 23.92 -7.73 4.80
N VAL A 312 22.91 -8.55 5.06
CA VAL A 312 22.81 -9.40 6.26
C VAL A 312 22.98 -10.88 5.88
N ARG A 313 23.03 -11.78 6.87
CA ARG A 313 23.06 -13.24 6.65
C ARG A 313 24.21 -13.70 5.73
N GLY A 314 25.34 -12.99 5.75
CA GLY A 314 26.53 -13.30 4.94
C GLY A 314 26.50 -12.71 3.52
N HIS A 315 25.54 -11.84 3.21
CA HIS A 315 25.50 -11.06 1.97
C HIS A 315 26.23 -9.73 2.15
N ARG A 316 26.71 -9.15 1.05
CA ARG A 316 27.21 -7.77 1.06
C ARG A 316 26.04 -6.83 0.87
N ARG A 317 26.14 -5.60 1.40
CA ARG A 317 25.13 -4.58 1.19
C ARG A 317 25.18 -4.08 -0.26
N HIS A 318 24.01 -3.91 -0.86
CA HIS A 318 23.83 -3.33 -2.19
C HIS A 318 22.93 -2.10 -2.13
N THR A 319 23.00 -1.23 -3.14
CA THR A 319 22.15 -0.04 -3.20
C THR A 319 20.79 -0.42 -3.75
N CYS A 320 19.87 -0.79 -2.86
CA CYS A 320 18.49 -1.11 -3.24
C CYS A 320 17.54 0.02 -2.86
N LEU A 321 16.67 0.40 -3.79
CA LEU A 321 15.65 1.45 -3.61
C LEU A 321 14.26 0.88 -3.87
N THR A 322 13.25 1.49 -3.25
CA THR A 322 11.85 1.07 -3.34
C THR A 322 10.93 2.28 -3.22
N VAL A 323 9.65 2.06 -3.48
CA VAL A 323 8.56 3.03 -3.37
C VAL A 323 7.36 2.41 -2.69
N GLN A 324 6.75 3.13 -1.75
CA GLN A 324 5.54 2.75 -1.04
C GLN A 324 4.42 3.77 -1.33
N PRO A 325 3.20 3.34 -1.67
CA PRO A 325 2.84 1.98 -2.06
C PRO A 325 3.57 1.54 -3.34
N ALA A 326 3.73 0.22 -3.53
CA ALA A 326 4.40 -0.31 -4.73
C ALA A 326 3.61 0.05 -6.00
N LEU A 327 4.31 0.15 -7.14
CA LEU A 327 3.75 0.53 -8.45
C LEU A 327 3.12 -0.65 -9.19
N PHE A 328 3.65 -1.85 -8.93
CA PHE A 328 3.18 -3.11 -9.49
C PHE A 328 2.60 -3.96 -8.37
N HIS A 329 1.36 -4.40 -8.54
CA HIS A 329 0.62 -5.17 -7.53
C HIS A 329 -0.15 -6.31 -8.15
N HIS A 330 -0.54 -7.28 -7.32
CA HIS A 330 -1.32 -8.43 -7.77
C HIS A 330 -2.64 -8.01 -8.43
N HIS A 331 -2.87 -8.59 -9.60
CA HIS A 331 -4.16 -8.68 -10.23
C HIS A 331 -4.74 -10.07 -10.07
N ARG A 332 -5.99 -10.12 -9.61
CA ARG A 332 -6.75 -11.36 -9.42
C ARG A 332 -7.92 -11.33 -10.40
N PRO A 333 -7.93 -12.20 -11.42
CA PRO A 333 -9.05 -12.29 -12.33
C PRO A 333 -10.29 -12.87 -11.61
N ALA A 334 -11.47 -12.68 -12.20
CA ALA A 334 -12.65 -13.44 -11.80
C ALA A 334 -12.41 -14.94 -12.06
N GLY A 335 -12.90 -15.79 -11.16
CA GLY A 335 -12.70 -17.23 -11.25
C GLY A 335 -12.40 -17.91 -9.90
N PRO A 336 -12.07 -19.21 -9.92
CA PRO A 336 -11.84 -20.00 -8.72
C PRO A 336 -10.54 -19.60 -8.01
N ALA A 337 -10.58 -19.48 -6.67
CA ALA A 337 -9.47 -19.02 -5.84
C ALA A 337 -8.23 -19.91 -5.94
N LYS A 338 -8.41 -21.23 -6.09
CA LYS A 338 -7.31 -22.17 -6.38
C LYS A 338 -6.51 -21.89 -7.66
N ALA A 339 -7.04 -21.11 -8.61
CA ALA A 339 -6.32 -20.72 -9.83
C ALA A 339 -5.46 -19.45 -9.64
N LEU A 340 -5.52 -18.82 -8.46
CA LEU A 340 -4.85 -17.55 -8.17
C LEU A 340 -3.35 -17.67 -8.00
N SER A 341 -2.82 -18.85 -7.68
CA SER A 341 -1.38 -19.07 -7.63
C SER A 341 -1.06 -20.56 -7.66
N ASP A 342 0.04 -20.89 -8.33
CA ASP A 342 0.61 -22.24 -8.35
C ASP A 342 1.47 -22.52 -7.10
N ILE A 343 1.49 -21.59 -6.14
CA ILE A 343 2.24 -21.65 -4.87
C ILE A 343 1.26 -21.60 -3.69
N GLY A 344 1.08 -22.73 -3.02
CA GLY A 344 0.24 -22.85 -1.82
C GLY A 344 -1.24 -23.17 -2.11
N ASP A 345 -2.02 -23.32 -1.05
CA ASP A 345 -3.48 -23.52 -1.11
C ASP A 345 -4.20 -22.18 -0.91
N HIS A 346 -5.14 -21.87 -1.80
CA HIS A 346 -5.90 -20.61 -1.86
C HIS A 346 -7.40 -20.82 -1.65
N GLY A 347 -7.81 -22.03 -1.26
CA GLY A 347 -9.20 -22.39 -0.98
C GLY A 347 -10.08 -22.59 -2.23
N ASP A 348 -11.33 -22.93 -1.96
CA ASP A 348 -12.32 -23.32 -2.99
C ASP A 348 -13.30 -22.19 -3.36
N GLU A 349 -13.07 -20.97 -2.84
CA GLU A 349 -13.96 -19.83 -3.11
C GLU A 349 -13.95 -19.44 -4.60
N PHE A 350 -15.06 -18.86 -5.08
CA PHE A 350 -15.16 -18.31 -6.43
C PHE A 350 -15.26 -16.79 -6.35
N ARG A 351 -14.40 -16.10 -7.10
CA ARG A 351 -14.38 -14.64 -7.19
C ARG A 351 -15.20 -14.22 -8.41
N GLU A 352 -16.32 -13.55 -8.16
CA GLU A 352 -17.21 -13.05 -9.23
C GLU A 352 -16.59 -11.90 -10.03
N THR A 353 -15.80 -11.06 -9.37
CA THR A 353 -15.26 -9.83 -9.96
C THR A 353 -13.74 -9.80 -9.86
N ALA A 354 -13.07 -9.47 -10.96
CA ALA A 354 -11.64 -9.21 -10.94
C ALA A 354 -11.28 -8.04 -10.01
N SER A 355 -10.04 -8.00 -9.53
CA SER A 355 -9.55 -6.94 -8.65
C SER A 355 -8.03 -6.79 -8.76
N THR A 356 -7.55 -5.55 -8.74
CA THR A 356 -6.12 -5.24 -8.60
C THR A 356 -5.87 -4.54 -7.27
N ASP A 357 -4.84 -4.96 -6.55
CA ASP A 357 -4.50 -4.39 -5.24
C ASP A 357 -3.80 -3.03 -5.38
N MET A 358 -4.16 -2.06 -4.53
CA MET A 358 -3.46 -0.78 -4.34
C MET A 358 -3.17 0.08 -5.60
N VAL A 359 -3.74 -0.26 -6.76
CA VAL A 359 -3.62 0.46 -8.02
C VAL A 359 -4.96 1.12 -8.32
N ARG A 360 -5.00 2.45 -8.54
CA ARG A 360 -6.27 3.16 -8.75
C ARG A 360 -6.90 2.87 -10.11
N TRP A 361 -6.17 3.15 -11.18
CA TRP A 361 -6.64 2.95 -12.55
C TRP A 361 -5.88 1.79 -13.17
N SER A 362 -6.19 0.60 -12.69
CA SER A 362 -5.64 -0.65 -13.18
C SER A 362 -5.84 -0.79 -14.68
N VAL A 363 -4.79 -1.13 -15.42
CA VAL A 363 -4.88 -1.36 -16.87
C VAL A 363 -5.77 -2.56 -17.16
N ARG A 364 -5.61 -3.67 -16.42
CA ARG A 364 -6.45 -4.87 -16.63
C ARG A 364 -7.92 -4.63 -16.34
N MET A 365 -8.24 -3.92 -15.27
CA MET A 365 -9.62 -3.57 -14.91
C MET A 365 -10.24 -2.54 -15.88
N ASN A 366 -9.42 -1.81 -16.63
CA ASN A 366 -9.84 -0.80 -17.60
C ASN A 366 -9.58 -1.22 -19.06
N ALA A 367 -9.37 -2.52 -19.33
CA ALA A 367 -9.02 -2.99 -20.66
C ALA A 367 -10.08 -2.60 -21.71
N ASP A 368 -11.36 -2.75 -21.40
CA ASP A 368 -12.47 -2.37 -22.29
C ASP A 368 -12.47 -0.85 -22.59
N VAL A 369 -12.28 -0.02 -21.55
CA VAL A 369 -12.21 1.44 -21.70
C VAL A 369 -11.05 1.84 -22.62
N LEU A 370 -9.89 1.21 -22.44
CA LEU A 370 -8.69 1.48 -23.24
C LEU A 370 -8.85 1.01 -24.70
N LEU A 371 -9.42 -0.18 -24.92
CA LEU A 371 -9.69 -0.73 -26.26
C LEU A 371 -10.68 0.12 -27.05
N GLU A 372 -11.66 0.72 -26.37
CA GLU A 372 -12.62 1.65 -26.97
C GLU A 372 -12.04 3.07 -27.18
N GLY A 373 -10.78 3.31 -26.78
CA GLY A 373 -10.13 4.62 -26.86
C GLY A 373 -10.73 5.66 -25.90
N ARG A 374 -11.49 5.20 -24.89
CA ARG A 374 -12.10 6.04 -23.87
C ARG A 374 -11.10 6.36 -22.75
N ARG A 375 -11.48 7.29 -21.87
CA ARG A 375 -10.65 7.80 -20.75
C ARG A 375 -11.41 7.97 -19.44
N ASP A 376 -12.65 7.50 -19.38
CA ASP A 376 -13.45 7.41 -18.16
C ASP A 376 -13.12 6.11 -17.42
N PHE A 377 -11.93 6.08 -16.83
CA PHE A 377 -11.41 4.91 -16.16
C PHE A 377 -12.18 4.60 -14.87
N TRP A 378 -12.45 3.31 -14.67
CA TRP A 378 -12.90 2.71 -13.44
C TRP A 378 -11.82 2.88 -12.37
N ASP A 379 -12.20 3.48 -11.25
CA ASP A 379 -11.36 3.61 -10.08
C ASP A 379 -11.64 2.47 -9.09
N VAL A 380 -10.60 1.99 -8.40
CA VAL A 380 -10.76 1.10 -7.23
C VAL A 380 -11.65 1.74 -6.15
N ILE A 381 -11.80 3.07 -6.13
CA ILE A 381 -12.78 3.78 -5.31
C ILE A 381 -14.24 3.35 -5.64
N ASP A 382 -14.54 3.01 -6.90
CA ASP A 382 -15.90 2.72 -7.37
C ASP A 382 -16.37 1.29 -7.07
N LEU A 383 -15.46 0.38 -6.70
CA LEU A 383 -15.79 -1.00 -6.29
C LEU A 383 -16.72 -1.06 -5.06
N ILE A 384 -16.77 0.00 -4.24
CA ILE A 384 -17.73 0.13 -3.13
C ILE A 384 -18.97 0.94 -3.55
N GLN A 385 -18.87 1.78 -4.59
CA GLN A 385 -20.04 2.47 -5.13
C GLN A 385 -20.95 1.54 -5.93
N GLY A 386 -20.45 0.42 -6.47
CA GLY A 386 -21.30 -0.64 -7.04
C GLY A 386 -22.27 -1.27 -6.03
N ALA A 387 -21.92 -1.29 -4.74
CA ALA A 387 -22.84 -1.69 -3.65
C ALA A 387 -23.79 -0.55 -3.23
N ASN A 388 -23.55 0.66 -3.73
CA ASN A 388 -24.39 1.85 -3.58
C ASN A 388 -24.80 2.35 -4.97
N ALA A 389 -25.46 1.53 -5.79
CA ALA A 389 -26.12 1.98 -7.01
C ALA A 389 -27.15 3.14 -6.77
N ASN A 390 -27.39 3.51 -5.51
CA ASN A 390 -28.21 4.63 -5.05
C ASN A 390 -27.40 5.73 -4.31
N GLY A 391 -26.07 5.66 -4.29
CA GLY A 391 -25.21 6.62 -3.61
C GLY A 391 -25.04 7.88 -4.45
N MET A 392 -25.60 8.99 -4.00
CA MET A 392 -25.38 10.31 -4.62
C MET A 392 -23.88 10.61 -4.70
N VAL A 393 -23.40 11.03 -5.87
CA VAL A 393 -22.05 11.58 -6.06
C VAL A 393 -21.87 12.76 -5.10
N GLN A 394 -20.93 12.65 -4.17
CA GLN A 394 -20.64 13.71 -3.21
C GLN A 394 -19.53 14.61 -3.74
N LEU A 395 -19.86 15.87 -4.02
CA LEU A 395 -18.86 16.89 -4.33
C LEU A 395 -18.11 17.27 -3.04
N GLY A 396 -16.85 16.85 -2.95
CA GLY A 396 -16.01 17.09 -1.78
C GLY A 396 -15.58 18.55 -1.60
N ARG A 397 -15.10 18.88 -0.39
CA ARG A 397 -14.67 20.23 -0.01
C ARG A 397 -13.64 20.85 -0.95
N GLN A 398 -12.72 20.05 -1.50
CA GLN A 398 -11.67 20.52 -2.42
C GLN A 398 -12.23 20.95 -3.78
N PHE A 399 -13.35 20.36 -4.20
CA PHE A 399 -14.03 20.76 -5.42
C PHE A 399 -14.81 22.06 -5.22
N LEU A 400 -15.52 22.18 -4.08
CA LEU A 400 -16.29 23.37 -3.73
C LEU A 400 -15.44 24.55 -3.23
N SER A 401 -14.14 24.39 -3.00
CA SER A 401 -13.24 25.51 -2.71
C SER A 401 -12.84 26.30 -3.97
N ALA A 402 -12.95 25.69 -5.15
CA ALA A 402 -12.61 26.28 -6.43
C ALA A 402 -13.85 26.66 -7.28
N ALA A 403 -15.06 26.45 -6.76
CA ALA A 403 -16.30 26.72 -7.49
C ALA A 403 -17.41 27.27 -6.59
N TYR A 404 -18.17 28.24 -7.09
CA TYR A 404 -19.43 28.66 -6.51
C TYR A 404 -20.56 27.76 -7.02
N LEU A 405 -21.34 27.19 -6.10
CA LEU A 405 -22.58 26.49 -6.40
C LEU A 405 -23.77 27.40 -6.09
N MET A 406 -24.53 27.79 -7.10
CA MET A 406 -25.76 28.56 -6.95
C MET A 406 -26.95 27.63 -7.20
N ALA A 407 -27.75 27.37 -6.16
CA ALA A 407 -28.96 26.57 -6.26
C ALA A 407 -30.19 27.49 -6.34
N SER A 408 -30.98 27.36 -7.41
CA SER A 408 -32.27 28.03 -7.56
C SER A 408 -33.38 27.04 -7.20
N TYR A 409 -34.00 27.25 -6.05
CA TYR A 409 -35.06 26.38 -5.54
C TYR A 409 -36.37 26.49 -6.35
N ASP A 410 -36.65 27.67 -6.91
CA ASP A 410 -37.87 27.91 -7.71
C ASP A 410 -37.83 27.20 -9.07
N THR A 411 -36.62 27.02 -9.62
CA THR A 411 -36.44 26.38 -10.93
C THR A 411 -35.97 24.92 -10.83
N GLY A 412 -35.63 24.45 -9.63
CA GLY A 412 -35.06 23.12 -9.40
C GLY A 412 -33.69 22.92 -10.08
N LYS A 413 -32.98 24.01 -10.41
CA LYS A 413 -31.70 23.97 -11.12
C LYS A 413 -30.58 24.49 -10.23
N PHE A 414 -29.38 24.00 -10.47
CA PHE A 414 -28.16 24.59 -9.93
C PHE A 414 -27.23 24.99 -11.07
N GLN A 415 -26.41 26.00 -10.81
CA GLN A 415 -25.33 26.43 -11.68
C GLN A 415 -24.02 26.40 -10.89
N MET A 416 -22.94 26.03 -11.57
CA MET A 416 -21.60 26.07 -11.01
C MET A 416 -20.74 27.03 -11.81
N ARG A 417 -19.94 27.84 -11.11
CA ARG A 417 -18.99 28.79 -11.72
C ARG A 417 -17.65 28.69 -11.02
N MET A 418 -16.56 28.92 -11.77
CA MET A 418 -15.22 29.00 -11.20
C MET A 418 -15.17 30.11 -10.14
N ALA A 419 -14.61 29.80 -8.97
CA ALA A 419 -14.42 30.79 -7.93
C ALA A 419 -13.26 31.73 -8.30
N ASN A 420 -13.49 33.04 -8.25
CA ASN A 420 -12.46 34.07 -8.40
C ASN A 420 -12.36 34.86 -7.07
N PRO A 421 -11.72 34.27 -6.04
CA PRO A 421 -11.66 34.90 -4.72
C PRO A 421 -10.78 36.16 -4.78
N THR A 422 -11.39 37.31 -4.52
CA THR A 422 -10.68 38.57 -4.28
C THR A 422 -10.39 38.74 -2.78
N ASN A 423 -9.47 39.64 -2.43
CA ASN A 423 -9.18 39.97 -1.03
C ASN A 423 -10.24 40.90 -0.38
N ASP A 424 -11.30 41.25 -1.12
CA ASP A 424 -12.31 42.20 -0.67
C ASP A 424 -13.33 41.52 0.27
N GLN A 425 -13.33 41.94 1.52
CA GLN A 425 -14.28 41.49 2.54
C GLN A 425 -15.54 42.37 2.54
N ASN A 426 -16.19 42.56 1.39
CA ASN A 426 -17.46 43.27 1.36
C ASN A 426 -18.54 42.39 0.71
N LEU A 427 -19.53 42.00 1.51
CA LEU A 427 -20.73 41.31 1.03
C LEU A 427 -21.55 42.32 0.25
N VAL A 428 -21.79 42.08 -1.05
CA VAL A 428 -22.72 42.89 -1.83
C VAL A 428 -23.79 42.03 -2.49
N ALA A 429 -25.03 42.47 -2.37
CA ALA A 429 -26.15 41.85 -3.06
C ALA A 429 -26.05 42.17 -4.56
N VAL A 430 -26.06 41.13 -5.39
CA VAL A 430 -26.07 41.23 -6.85
C VAL A 430 -27.36 40.64 -7.41
N THR A 431 -27.90 41.29 -8.43
CA THR A 431 -29.09 40.81 -9.15
C THR A 431 -28.76 39.61 -10.05
N GLU A 432 -29.78 38.92 -10.60
CA GLU A 432 -29.60 37.79 -11.54
C GLU A 432 -28.75 38.12 -12.77
N LYS A 433 -28.60 39.41 -13.11
CA LYS A 433 -27.79 39.90 -14.23
C LYS A 433 -26.39 40.37 -13.82
N GLY A 434 -26.00 40.21 -12.55
CA GLY A 434 -24.65 40.52 -12.06
C GLY A 434 -24.40 41.99 -11.73
N PHE A 435 -25.45 42.81 -11.58
CA PHE A 435 -25.32 44.21 -11.15
C PHE A 435 -25.46 44.34 -9.63
N GLU A 436 -24.59 45.15 -9.04
CA GLU A 436 -24.56 45.51 -7.62
C GLU A 436 -25.79 46.36 -7.25
N VAL A 437 -26.48 45.99 -6.17
CA VAL A 437 -27.65 46.74 -5.69
C VAL A 437 -27.18 47.92 -4.85
N THR A 438 -27.19 49.13 -5.41
CA THR A 438 -26.85 50.36 -4.67
C THR A 438 -28.09 50.95 -3.97
N ASP A 439 -27.90 51.38 -2.72
CA ASP A 439 -28.95 51.86 -1.81
C ASP A 439 -29.75 53.02 -2.39
N ASN A 440 -31.03 52.78 -2.71
CA ASN A 440 -32.09 53.78 -2.75
C ASN A 440 -33.49 53.16 -2.66
N PHE A 441 -33.65 52.10 -1.84
CA PHE A 441 -34.96 51.43 -1.69
C PHE A 441 -35.83 51.97 -0.54
N CYS A 442 -35.48 53.11 0.08
CA CYS A 442 -36.31 53.77 1.08
C CYS A 442 -36.27 55.31 0.96
N ALA A 443 -36.89 55.86 -0.08
CA ALA A 443 -37.36 57.25 -0.04
C ALA A 443 -38.88 57.24 0.14
N ALA A 444 -39.34 57.33 1.39
CA ALA A 444 -40.75 57.56 1.69
C ALA A 444 -40.99 59.08 1.77
N ASP A 445 -41.99 59.52 1.01
CA ASP A 445 -42.48 60.90 0.92
C ASP A 445 -42.93 61.49 2.26
N LYS A 446 -42.86 62.82 2.36
CA LYS A 446 -43.20 63.59 3.56
C LYS A 446 -44.71 63.83 3.74
N THR A 447 -45.15 63.66 5.01
CA THR A 447 -46.14 64.46 5.80
C THR A 447 -47.65 64.44 5.47
N PRO A 448 -48.57 64.87 6.40
CA PRO A 448 -48.44 65.24 7.84
C PRO A 448 -49.57 64.77 8.82
N THR A 449 -49.32 64.95 10.15
CA THR A 449 -50.26 65.22 11.29
C THR A 449 -51.24 64.08 11.71
N ASP A 450 -51.60 63.83 12.98
CA ASP A 450 -51.78 64.69 14.16
C ASP A 450 -51.79 63.89 15.49
N SER A 451 -51.50 64.59 16.59
CA SER A 451 -51.91 64.48 18.01
C SER A 451 -52.37 63.17 18.68
N GLY A 452 -51.81 62.92 19.88
CA GLY A 452 -52.65 62.82 21.10
C GLY A 452 -52.48 61.60 22.03
N THR A 453 -51.93 61.87 23.23
CA THR A 453 -52.32 61.34 24.58
C THR A 453 -52.38 59.81 24.82
N GLY A 454 -51.87 59.22 25.89
CA GLY A 454 -51.35 59.68 27.18
C GLY A 454 -51.45 58.54 28.23
N GLY A 455 -50.66 58.64 29.30
CA GLY A 455 -50.83 57.92 30.57
C GLY A 455 -49.97 56.65 30.74
N ASN A 456 -48.82 56.70 31.44
CA ASN A 456 -48.64 56.53 32.90
C ASN A 456 -48.95 55.11 33.40
N ALA A 457 -48.18 54.45 34.27
CA ALA A 457 -47.00 54.75 35.08
C ALA A 457 -46.35 53.39 35.42
N GLY A 458 -45.03 53.24 35.51
CA GLY A 458 -44.21 53.63 36.67
C GLY A 458 -43.81 52.35 37.43
N ASN A 459 -42.58 51.88 37.22
CA ASN A 459 -41.44 51.98 38.16
C ASN A 459 -41.44 50.87 39.26
N GLN A 460 -40.35 50.28 39.73
CA GLN A 460 -38.91 50.33 39.44
C GLN A 460 -38.22 49.34 40.45
N THR A 461 -37.13 48.70 40.01
CA THR A 461 -35.94 48.20 40.77
C THR A 461 -36.03 47.10 41.86
N ASP A 462 -35.36 45.95 41.60
CA ASP A 462 -34.09 45.42 42.19
C ASP A 462 -33.64 45.83 43.62
N PRO A 463 -32.66 45.15 44.30
CA PRO A 463 -32.10 43.78 44.14
C PRO A 463 -31.67 43.03 45.47
N LYS A 464 -31.22 41.76 45.30
CA LYS A 464 -30.12 41.02 45.99
C LYS A 464 -30.20 40.47 47.45
N THR A 465 -29.63 39.24 47.54
CA THR A 465 -28.79 38.59 48.58
C THR A 465 -29.38 37.80 49.76
N GLY A 466 -28.87 36.55 49.93
CA GLY A 466 -28.66 35.89 51.24
C GLY A 466 -29.20 34.45 51.43
N THR A 467 -28.34 33.44 51.25
CA THR A 467 -28.46 32.05 51.78
C THR A 467 -28.23 32.04 53.33
N PRO A 468 -28.24 30.90 54.07
CA PRO A 468 -28.69 29.51 53.84
C PRO A 468 -29.47 28.91 55.06
N VAL A 469 -29.79 27.61 55.08
CA VAL A 469 -29.56 26.62 56.18
C VAL A 469 -30.33 25.31 55.95
N ALA A 470 -29.74 24.22 56.41
CA ALA A 470 -29.99 22.81 56.08
C ALA A 470 -30.68 22.00 57.20
N ARG A 471 -30.97 20.73 56.84
CA ARG A 471 -30.81 19.48 57.63
C ARG A 471 -31.99 19.01 58.50
N SER A 472 -32.50 17.79 58.30
CA SER A 472 -31.93 16.52 58.82
C SER A 472 -32.94 15.35 58.88
N LYS A 473 -32.44 14.13 58.56
CA LYS A 473 -32.59 12.76 59.15
C LYS A 473 -34.01 12.23 59.50
N SER A 474 -34.39 10.95 59.42
CA SER A 474 -33.81 9.58 59.44
C SER A 474 -34.97 8.59 59.10
N GLY A 475 -34.83 7.40 58.48
CA GLY A 475 -34.23 6.15 58.98
C GLY A 475 -35.03 4.91 58.48
N THR A 476 -34.31 3.82 58.18
CA THR A 476 -34.59 2.48 57.57
C THR A 476 -35.38 1.48 58.48
N PRO A 477 -35.67 0.17 58.18
CA PRO A 477 -35.38 -0.71 57.01
C PRO A 477 -36.47 -1.74 56.55
N GLY A 478 -36.25 -2.40 55.39
CA GLY A 478 -36.87 -3.69 55.04
C GLY A 478 -36.64 -4.24 53.62
N VAL A 479 -35.82 -5.32 53.52
CA VAL A 479 -35.81 -6.43 52.53
C VAL A 479 -35.47 -6.14 51.05
N ILE A 480 -34.31 -6.65 50.53
CA ILE A 480 -34.20 -7.54 49.34
C ILE A 480 -32.88 -8.36 49.39
N SER A 481 -33.03 -9.67 49.21
CA SER A 481 -32.06 -10.75 49.09
C SER A 481 -31.59 -11.03 47.65
N GLY A 482 -30.39 -11.60 47.46
CA GLY A 482 -30.31 -12.81 46.62
C GLY A 482 -29.41 -12.89 45.36
N VAL A 483 -28.45 -12.00 45.09
CA VAL A 483 -27.59 -12.15 43.86
C VAL A 483 -26.08 -12.23 44.12
N VAL A 484 -25.59 -11.84 45.30
CA VAL A 484 -24.13 -11.71 45.51
C VAL A 484 -23.42 -13.03 45.84
N ILE A 485 -24.14 -14.05 46.35
CA ILE A 485 -23.50 -15.28 46.86
C ILE A 485 -23.18 -16.28 45.74
N ALA A 486 -23.94 -16.29 44.63
CA ALA A 486 -23.69 -17.23 43.53
C ALA A 486 -22.43 -16.89 42.71
N VAL A 487 -22.12 -15.60 42.56
CA VAL A 487 -20.96 -15.14 41.77
C VAL A 487 -19.63 -15.47 42.48
N LEU A 488 -19.59 -15.37 43.81
CA LEU A 488 -18.37 -15.64 44.59
C LEU A 488 -18.02 -17.14 44.66
N ALA A 489 -19.01 -18.02 44.59
CA ALA A 489 -18.77 -19.47 44.56
C ALA A 489 -18.17 -19.93 43.22
N ILE A 490 -18.63 -19.35 42.11
CA ILE A 490 -18.17 -19.71 40.75
C ILE A 490 -16.72 -19.23 40.54
N VAL A 491 -16.38 -18.02 40.97
CA VAL A 491 -15.01 -17.49 40.85
C VAL A 491 -14.02 -18.32 41.69
N SER A 492 -14.43 -18.75 42.88
CA SER A 492 -13.61 -19.62 43.75
C SER A 492 -13.35 -21.00 43.11
N LEU A 493 -14.38 -21.60 42.50
CA LEU A 493 -14.25 -22.90 41.83
C LEU A 493 -13.35 -22.85 40.59
N ILE A 494 -13.44 -21.78 39.80
CA ILE A 494 -12.56 -21.57 38.64
C ILE A 494 -11.11 -21.38 39.11
N GLY A 495 -10.88 -20.63 40.19
CA GLY A 495 -9.54 -20.45 40.78
C GLY A 495 -8.91 -21.78 41.21
N ILE A 496 -9.68 -22.64 41.89
CA ILE A 496 -9.21 -23.95 42.36
C ILE A 496 -8.93 -24.89 41.18
N ALA A 497 -9.80 -24.92 40.16
CA ALA A 497 -9.60 -25.74 38.97
C ALA A 497 -8.35 -25.32 38.19
N THR A 498 -8.12 -24.01 38.04
CA THR A 498 -6.95 -23.45 37.38
C THR A 498 -5.66 -23.79 38.14
N TRP A 499 -5.69 -23.71 39.47
CA TRP A 499 -4.57 -24.10 40.32
C TRP A 499 -4.24 -25.59 40.21
N PHE A 500 -5.24 -26.47 40.21
CA PHE A 500 -5.05 -27.91 40.01
C PHE A 500 -4.47 -28.24 38.62
N PHE A 501 -4.93 -27.57 37.57
CA PHE A 501 -4.41 -27.74 36.21
C PHE A 501 -2.94 -27.31 36.08
N LEU A 502 -2.58 -26.19 36.70
CA LEU A 502 -1.20 -25.70 36.73
C LEU A 502 -0.28 -26.61 37.55
N LYS A 503 -0.77 -27.16 38.68
CA LYS A 503 -0.03 -28.13 39.50
C LYS A 503 0.20 -29.45 38.75
N ARG A 504 -0.79 -29.94 37.99
CA ARG A 504 -0.65 -31.13 37.14
C ARG A 504 0.33 -30.92 35.98
N ARG A 505 0.34 -29.75 35.34
CA ARG A 505 1.37 -29.42 34.32
C ARG A 505 2.77 -29.38 34.91
N LYS A 506 2.96 -28.79 36.10
CA LYS A 506 4.28 -28.75 36.76
C LYS A 506 4.79 -30.14 37.15
N ALA A 507 3.91 -31.05 37.61
CA ALA A 507 4.28 -32.43 37.92
C ALA A 507 4.63 -33.25 36.65
N ALA A 508 3.91 -33.05 35.53
CA ALA A 508 4.21 -33.71 34.26
C ALA A 508 5.54 -33.25 33.62
N VAL A 509 5.93 -31.99 33.84
CA VAL A 509 7.22 -31.44 33.39
C VAL A 509 8.38 -31.92 34.29
N ALA A 510 8.15 -32.12 35.59
CA ALA A 510 9.15 -32.68 36.49
C ALA A 510 9.43 -34.17 36.20
N GLY A 511 8.40 -34.96 35.85
CA GLY A 511 8.57 -36.36 35.45
C GLY A 511 9.36 -36.55 34.15
N ARG A 512 9.26 -35.61 33.19
CA ARG A 512 10.03 -35.64 31.93
C ARG A 512 11.51 -35.29 32.11
N LYS A 513 11.89 -34.50 33.12
CA LYS A 513 13.30 -34.17 33.41
C LYS A 513 14.05 -35.29 34.14
N ALA A 514 13.35 -36.16 34.88
CA ALA A 514 13.97 -37.29 35.58
C ALA A 514 14.31 -38.48 34.66
N ALA A 515 13.67 -38.60 33.50
CA ALA A 515 13.89 -39.70 32.54
C ALA A 515 15.10 -39.49 31.60
N VAL A 516 15.78 -38.33 31.66
CA VAL A 516 16.91 -37.96 30.77
C VAL A 516 18.26 -37.97 31.51
N ALA A 517 18.28 -38.19 32.83
CA ALA A 517 19.50 -38.10 33.66
C ALA A 517 20.21 -39.45 33.93
N GLY A 518 19.91 -40.50 33.14
CA GLY A 518 20.34 -41.87 33.44
C GLY A 518 21.18 -42.53 32.36
N SER A 519 22.26 -41.91 31.88
CA SER A 519 23.48 -42.62 31.41
C SER A 519 24.54 -41.64 30.92
N GLN A 520 25.67 -41.52 31.62
CA GLN A 520 27.00 -41.41 31.00
C GLN A 520 28.12 -41.47 32.06
N ASP A 521 29.02 -42.43 31.84
CA ASP A 521 30.29 -42.70 32.51
C ASP A 521 31.39 -41.76 31.95
N PRO A 522 32.40 -41.27 32.72
CA PRO A 522 33.27 -40.19 32.29
C PRO A 522 34.65 -40.67 31.82
N SER A 523 35.09 -40.25 30.62
CA SER A 523 36.51 -39.86 30.42
C SER A 523 36.76 -39.07 29.12
N ARG A 524 37.53 -37.98 29.27
CA ARG A 524 38.52 -37.40 28.33
C ARG A 524 38.19 -36.09 27.53
N THR A 525 38.30 -34.97 28.24
CA THR A 525 39.08 -33.71 28.01
C THR A 525 39.21 -33.00 26.63
N SER A 526 38.62 -31.77 26.58
CA SER A 526 39.14 -30.42 26.14
C SER A 526 39.15 -29.99 24.64
N PRO A 527 39.13 -28.67 24.31
CA PRO A 527 38.04 -27.70 24.49
C PRO A 527 37.64 -27.00 23.15
N HIS A 528 36.35 -26.67 22.96
CA HIS A 528 35.89 -25.83 21.84
C HIS A 528 34.84 -24.81 22.33
N TYR A 529 34.99 -23.57 21.87
CA TYR A 529 34.23 -22.37 22.25
C TYR A 529 32.70 -22.49 22.06
N ASP A 530 31.97 -21.94 23.03
CA ASP A 530 30.53 -22.01 23.23
C ASP A 530 29.68 -21.29 22.16
N ALA A 531 28.64 -21.98 21.70
CA ALA A 531 27.51 -21.41 20.97
C ALA A 531 26.33 -21.20 21.94
N LEU A 532 25.72 -20.00 21.90
CA LEU A 532 24.50 -19.66 22.66
C LEU A 532 23.23 -20.20 21.96
N PRO A 533 22.18 -20.58 22.72
CA PRO A 533 21.11 -21.44 22.23
C PRO A 533 19.96 -20.71 21.52
N SER A 534 19.47 -21.36 20.46
CA SER A 534 18.24 -21.07 19.72
C SER A 534 17.00 -21.22 20.61
N GLN A 535 16.14 -20.19 20.66
CA GLN A 535 14.76 -20.32 21.12
C GLN A 535 13.81 -20.27 19.92
N THR A 536 13.32 -21.43 19.52
CA THR A 536 12.11 -21.56 18.70
C THR A 536 10.88 -21.39 19.60
N LYS A 537 9.98 -20.48 19.23
CA LYS A 537 8.62 -20.41 19.78
C LYS A 537 7.66 -20.87 18.68
N ASP A 538 7.01 -22.00 18.92
CA ASP A 538 5.89 -22.50 18.13
C ASP A 538 4.73 -21.50 18.17
N VAL A 539 4.29 -21.01 17.01
CA VAL A 539 3.05 -20.23 16.86
C VAL A 539 1.91 -21.20 16.53
N HIS A 540 1.04 -21.43 17.50
CA HIS A 540 -0.21 -22.17 17.31
C HIS A 540 -1.25 -21.24 16.65
N MET A 541 -1.66 -21.56 15.41
CA MET A 541 -2.79 -20.93 14.75
C MET A 541 -4.10 -21.39 15.42
N GLN A 542 -4.79 -20.48 16.11
CA GLN A 542 -6.10 -20.76 16.71
C GLN A 542 -7.18 -20.77 15.62
N VAL A 543 -7.81 -21.92 15.44
CA VAL A 543 -9.02 -22.10 14.63
C VAL A 543 -10.22 -21.62 15.45
N TYR A 544 -10.98 -20.66 14.93
CA TYR A 544 -12.28 -20.27 15.50
C TYR A 544 -13.39 -21.17 14.94
N PRO A 545 -14.20 -21.87 15.77
CA PRO A 545 -15.39 -22.53 15.28
C PRO A 545 -16.51 -21.49 15.06
N LYS A 546 -17.08 -21.45 13.85
CA LYS A 546 -18.34 -20.72 13.58
C LYS A 546 -19.54 -21.60 13.94
N PRO A 547 -20.65 -21.04 14.46
CA PRO A 547 -21.87 -21.79 14.78
C PRO A 547 -22.63 -22.18 13.52
N GLU A 548 -23.04 -23.45 13.46
CA GLU A 548 -23.93 -24.02 12.45
C GLU A 548 -25.31 -23.35 12.50
N LEU A 549 -25.80 -22.94 11.33
CA LEU A 549 -27.21 -22.68 11.07
C LEU A 549 -27.69 -23.74 10.08
N GLN A 550 -28.50 -24.67 10.59
CA GLN A 550 -29.20 -25.69 9.82
C GLN A 550 -30.34 -25.07 9.01
N GLY A 551 -30.36 -25.36 7.71
CA GLY A 551 -31.45 -25.04 6.79
C GLY A 551 -31.56 -26.15 5.74
N SER A 552 -32.74 -26.76 5.69
CA SER A 552 -33.12 -28.02 5.03
C SER A 552 -33.01 -28.08 3.51
N SER A 553 -32.64 -29.27 3.00
CA SER A 553 -32.79 -29.72 1.61
C SER A 553 -34.24 -30.07 1.26
N PRO A 554 -34.63 -29.97 -0.03
CA PRO A 554 -35.39 -31.05 -0.66
C PRO A 554 -34.69 -31.65 -1.90
N ASP A 555 -35.00 -32.94 -2.03
CA ASP A 555 -34.45 -34.03 -2.85
C ASP A 555 -34.45 -33.84 -4.40
N PRO A 556 -33.64 -34.63 -5.14
CA PRO A 556 -33.37 -34.50 -6.57
C PRO A 556 -34.32 -35.36 -7.42
N SER A 557 -34.60 -34.91 -8.64
CA SER A 557 -35.04 -35.85 -9.68
C SER A 557 -34.62 -35.38 -11.08
N SER A 558 -33.94 -36.31 -11.74
CA SER A 558 -33.89 -36.55 -13.19
C SER A 558 -33.54 -35.37 -14.12
N HIS A 559 -32.35 -35.42 -14.71
CA HIS A 559 -32.21 -35.99 -16.06
C HIS A 559 -30.74 -36.29 -16.38
N GLN A 560 -30.43 -37.59 -16.43
CA GLN A 560 -29.28 -38.12 -17.16
C GLN A 560 -29.54 -37.98 -18.66
N ILE A 561 -28.60 -37.40 -19.42
CA ILE A 561 -28.18 -37.93 -20.74
C ILE A 561 -26.67 -37.68 -20.89
N SER A 562 -25.94 -38.73 -21.22
CA SER A 562 -24.56 -38.75 -21.71
C SER A 562 -24.52 -39.80 -22.85
N PRO A 563 -23.43 -39.99 -23.59
CA PRO A 563 -22.88 -39.13 -24.64
C PRO A 563 -22.88 -39.87 -26.00
N GLN A 564 -22.88 -39.16 -27.14
CA GLN A 564 -22.53 -39.77 -28.44
C GLN A 564 -21.74 -38.81 -29.34
N ALA A 565 -20.57 -39.28 -29.76
CA ALA A 565 -19.87 -38.96 -31.01
C ALA A 565 -19.67 -40.31 -31.76
N PRO A 566 -19.11 -40.41 -33.00
CA PRO A 566 -18.54 -39.38 -33.89
C PRO A 566 -18.82 -39.51 -35.43
N GLY A 567 -18.46 -38.45 -36.19
CA GLY A 567 -17.90 -38.49 -37.57
C GLY A 567 -18.85 -38.14 -38.74
N PRO A 568 -18.34 -37.90 -39.98
CA PRO A 568 -17.04 -37.32 -40.43
C PRO A 568 -17.18 -36.27 -41.58
N HIS A 569 -16.03 -35.74 -42.05
CA HIS A 569 -15.77 -34.92 -43.27
C HIS A 569 -16.12 -33.40 -43.15
N SER A 570 -15.31 -32.44 -43.58
CA SER A 570 -14.31 -32.42 -44.66
C SER A 570 -13.29 -31.27 -44.49
N ASN A 571 -12.11 -31.52 -45.06
CA ASN A 571 -10.95 -30.66 -45.30
C ASN A 571 -11.26 -29.23 -45.78
N TYR A 572 -10.49 -28.23 -45.33
CA TYR A 572 -9.72 -27.30 -46.18
C TYR A 572 -8.54 -26.70 -45.38
N ARG A 573 -7.40 -26.52 -46.05
CA ARG A 573 -6.10 -26.07 -45.53
C ARG A 573 -5.50 -25.05 -46.51
N TYR A 574 -4.62 -24.18 -45.98
CA TYR A 574 -3.63 -23.27 -46.61
C TYR A 574 -4.15 -21.90 -47.13
N GLU A 575 -3.42 -20.77 -47.07
CA GLU A 575 -2.04 -20.46 -46.66
C GLU A 575 -1.85 -18.93 -46.44
N LEU A 576 -0.65 -18.58 -45.96
CA LEU A 576 -0.11 -17.25 -45.64
C LEU A 576 -0.10 -16.22 -46.79
N ALA A 577 -0.19 -14.95 -46.39
CA ALA A 577 0.62 -13.84 -46.89
C ALA A 577 1.08 -13.01 -45.70
#